data_AF-A0A919PUX1-F1
#
_entry.id   AF-A0A919PUX1-F1
#
_cell.length_a   1.000
_cell.length_b   1.000
_cell.length_c   1.000
_cell.angle_alpha   90.00
_cell.angle_beta   90.00
_cell.angle_gamma   90.00
#
_symmetry.space_group_name_H-M   'P 1'
#
loop_
_entity.id
_entity.type
_entity.pdbx_description
1 polymer ?
#
loop_
_entity_poly.entity_id
_entity_poly.type
_entity_poly.pdbx_seq_one_letter_code
_entity_poly.pdbx_strand_id
1 'polypeptide(L)'
;MSSLRTPICDLFGIRHPIVQTGMGWVSDARLTAATANAGGLGILASATLSYEELVTAISDVRKLTDAPFGVNLRADAPDAAKRADLLIREGVRVASFALAPKPELIERLKAAGVVVVPSVGARRHAEKVAAWGVDAVVVQGGEGGGHTGQVPTTLLLPQVVDAVDIPVIAAGGFFDGRGLVAALAYGAAGIAMGTRFLLTSDSPVSESVRQRYLDATLTDTVVTTALDGVPQRVLRTPFVDGLGETGALRRLPRAVRSARTLRRMTGRSWLSMLREGRAMRGSHELRLSQLVLAANTPMLIRAAMLDGRADAGVMATGQVAGLIDDVPSCAELIDRIMAEAADTLKRLA
;
A
#
# COMPACT_ATOMS: atom_id res chain seq x y z
N MET A 1 -32.06 7.98 2.24
CA MET A 1 -31.37 6.69 2.05
C MET A 1 -30.40 6.52 3.20
N SER A 2 -30.40 5.38 3.89
CA SER A 2 -29.45 5.15 4.98
C SER A 2 -28.03 5.25 4.43
N SER A 3 -27.16 5.94 5.15
CA SER A 3 -25.72 5.94 4.92
C SER A 3 -25.25 4.49 4.72
N LEU A 4 -24.55 4.21 3.62
CA LEU A 4 -24.04 2.88 3.32
C LEU A 4 -22.99 2.52 4.38
N ARG A 5 -23.40 1.68 5.34
CA ARG A 5 -22.64 1.28 6.52
C ARG A 5 -22.48 -0.23 6.52
N THR A 6 -21.27 -0.71 6.80
CA THR A 6 -20.89 -2.12 6.75
C THR A 6 -20.14 -2.53 8.02
N PRO A 7 -19.84 -3.82 8.24
CA PRO A 7 -19.13 -4.27 9.45
C PRO A 7 -17.77 -3.60 9.68
N ILE A 8 -17.05 -3.18 8.62
CA ILE A 8 -15.78 -2.48 8.81
C ILE A 8 -15.96 -1.05 9.33
N CYS A 9 -17.12 -0.42 9.11
CA CYS A 9 -17.43 0.88 9.71
C CYS A 9 -17.49 0.78 11.23
N ASP A 10 -18.14 -0.26 11.75
CA ASP A 10 -18.22 -0.51 13.19
C ASP A 10 -16.89 -1.01 13.76
N LEU A 11 -16.22 -1.93 13.06
CA LEU A 11 -14.94 -2.49 13.47
C LEU A 11 -13.86 -1.40 13.60
N PHE A 12 -13.79 -0.46 12.65
CA PHE A 12 -12.77 0.59 12.67
C PHE A 12 -13.23 1.88 13.36
N GLY A 13 -14.53 2.05 13.61
CA GLY A 13 -15.08 3.30 14.14
C GLY A 13 -15.11 4.42 13.09
N ILE A 14 -15.32 4.08 11.81
CA ILE A 14 -15.34 5.03 10.68
C ILE A 14 -16.76 5.22 10.13
N ARG A 15 -16.94 6.24 9.28
CA ARG A 15 -18.25 6.58 8.68
C ARG A 15 -18.49 5.83 7.38
N HIS A 16 -17.47 5.72 6.54
CA HIS A 16 -17.57 5.18 5.19
C HIS A 16 -16.67 3.95 5.03
N PRO A 17 -17.10 2.91 4.30
CA PRO A 17 -16.32 1.67 4.12
C PRO A 17 -15.21 1.82 3.07
N ILE A 18 -14.39 2.85 3.26
CA ILE A 18 -13.31 3.28 2.36
C ILE A 18 -12.03 3.35 3.17
N VAL A 19 -11.00 2.69 2.66
CA VAL A 19 -9.67 2.63 3.27
C VAL A 19 -8.64 3.24 2.34
N GLN A 20 -7.85 4.19 2.85
CA GLN A 20 -6.58 4.59 2.23
C GLN A 20 -5.49 3.62 2.69
N THR A 21 -4.91 2.84 1.77
CA THR A 21 -3.90 1.82 2.12
C THR A 21 -2.55 2.43 2.43
N GLY A 22 -1.77 1.83 3.34
CA GLY A 22 -0.40 2.27 3.62
C GLY A 22 0.51 2.17 2.39
N MET A 23 1.01 3.32 1.93
CA MET A 23 1.91 3.47 0.80
C MET A 23 3.21 4.11 1.29
N GLY A 24 4.34 3.41 1.18
CA GLY A 24 5.64 3.93 1.62
C GLY A 24 5.96 5.28 0.98
N TRP A 25 6.40 6.24 1.80
CA TRP A 25 6.67 7.64 1.43
C TRP A 25 5.47 8.49 0.99
N VAL A 26 4.28 7.91 0.79
CA VAL A 26 3.08 8.63 0.34
C VAL A 26 2.07 8.80 1.47
N SER A 27 1.83 7.74 2.24
CA SER A 27 0.91 7.75 3.39
C SER A 27 1.58 8.34 4.61
N ASP A 28 1.79 9.65 4.57
CA ASP A 28 2.30 10.46 5.69
C ASP A 28 1.19 10.86 6.67
N ALA A 29 1.54 11.68 7.66
CA ALA A 29 0.58 12.13 8.66
C ALA A 29 -0.56 12.96 8.06
N ARG A 30 -0.29 13.78 7.03
CA ARG A 30 -1.27 14.64 6.39
C ARG A 30 -2.30 13.83 5.61
N LEU A 31 -1.87 12.94 4.72
CA LEU A 31 -2.78 12.11 3.93
C LEU A 31 -3.62 11.18 4.83
N THR A 32 -2.99 10.61 5.86
CA THR A 32 -3.66 9.76 6.84
C THR A 32 -4.75 10.53 7.59
N ALA A 33 -4.43 11.71 8.13
CA ALA A 33 -5.38 12.54 8.87
C ALA A 33 -6.51 13.08 7.99
N ALA A 34 -6.19 13.52 6.77
CA ALA A 34 -7.20 13.98 5.81
C ALA A 34 -8.21 12.88 5.47
N THR A 35 -7.75 11.65 5.28
CA THR A 35 -8.64 10.49 5.04
C THR A 35 -9.52 10.21 6.27
N ALA A 36 -8.93 10.22 7.47
CA ALA A 36 -9.66 9.96 8.72
C ALA A 36 -10.74 11.03 8.98
N ASN A 37 -10.40 12.32 8.80
CA ASN A 37 -11.33 13.44 8.92
C ASN A 37 -12.48 13.35 7.91
N ALA A 38 -12.19 12.91 6.68
CA ALA A 38 -13.20 12.64 5.65
C ALA A 38 -14.11 11.44 5.96
N GLY A 39 -13.78 10.62 6.97
CA GLY A 39 -14.64 9.57 7.50
C GLY A 39 -14.34 8.17 6.96
N GLY A 40 -13.27 8.01 6.18
CA GLY A 40 -12.68 6.72 5.87
C GLY A 40 -11.62 6.30 6.90
N LEU A 41 -10.96 5.17 6.67
CA LEU A 41 -9.78 4.77 7.45
C LEU A 41 -8.51 5.23 6.73
N GLY A 42 -7.82 6.22 7.31
CA GLY A 42 -6.45 6.55 6.93
C GLY A 42 -5.45 5.56 7.53
N ILE A 43 -4.45 5.13 6.76
CA ILE A 43 -3.38 4.23 7.24
C ILE A 43 -2.01 4.86 6.98
N LEU A 44 -1.31 5.23 8.05
CA LEU A 44 0.05 5.73 8.05
C LEU A 44 1.03 4.62 7.64
N ALA A 45 1.94 4.88 6.70
CA ALA A 45 2.96 3.92 6.31
C ALA A 45 4.20 4.01 7.21
N SER A 46 4.50 2.97 7.99
CA SER A 46 5.68 2.97 8.86
C SER A 46 6.90 2.29 8.25
N ALA A 47 6.75 1.57 7.13
CA ALA A 47 7.78 0.68 6.59
C ALA A 47 9.09 1.40 6.23
N THR A 48 9.03 2.70 5.97
CA THR A 48 10.15 3.55 5.57
C THR A 48 10.69 4.41 6.70
N LEU A 49 10.11 4.30 7.90
CA LEU A 49 10.42 5.14 9.06
C LEU A 49 11.28 4.37 10.07
N SER A 50 12.22 5.05 10.71
CA SER A 50 12.82 4.60 11.97
C SER A 50 11.77 4.49 13.08
N TYR A 51 12.14 3.92 14.22
CA TYR A 51 11.23 3.84 15.36
C TYR A 51 10.88 5.25 15.87
N GLU A 52 11.86 6.14 15.97
CA GLU A 52 11.71 7.51 16.44
C GLU A 52 10.87 8.34 15.46
N GLU A 53 11.10 8.19 14.15
CA GLU A 53 10.29 8.82 13.11
C GLU A 53 8.84 8.32 13.15
N LEU A 54 8.60 7.03 13.45
CA LEU A 54 7.25 6.51 13.63
C LEU A 54 6.55 7.12 14.86
N VAL A 55 7.26 7.31 15.98
CA VAL A 55 6.71 7.99 17.16
C VAL A 55 6.26 9.41 16.79
N THR A 56 7.10 10.16 16.09
CA THR A 56 6.77 11.51 15.62
C THR A 56 5.59 11.49 14.65
N ALA A 57 5.59 10.60 13.66
CA ALA A 57 4.53 10.53 12.66
C ALA A 57 3.16 10.17 13.28
N ILE A 58 3.11 9.27 14.27
CA ILE A 58 1.87 8.98 15.03
C ILE A 58 1.40 10.22 15.79
N SER A 59 2.32 10.93 16.46
CA SER A 59 2.00 12.18 17.15
C SER A 59 1.45 13.23 16.19
N ASP A 60 2.02 13.35 15.00
CA ASP A 60 1.59 14.33 14.00
C ASP A 60 0.21 14.00 13.42
N VAL A 61 -0.13 12.73 13.20
CA VAL A 61 -1.51 12.34 12.85
C VAL A 61 -2.48 12.79 13.94
N ARG A 62 -2.16 12.53 15.22
CA ARG A 62 -3.02 12.91 16.36
C ARG A 62 -3.20 14.43 16.53
N LYS A 63 -2.25 15.24 16.07
CA LYS A 63 -2.42 16.71 16.05
C LYS A 63 -3.40 17.18 14.98
N LEU A 64 -3.64 16.37 13.95
CA LEU A 64 -4.43 16.72 12.77
C LEU A 64 -5.83 16.09 12.76
N THR A 65 -6.08 15.08 13.59
CA THR A 65 -7.37 14.37 13.65
C THR A 65 -7.60 13.70 15.00
N ASP A 66 -8.85 13.75 15.48
CA ASP A 66 -9.35 12.92 16.59
C ASP A 66 -9.99 11.61 16.09
N ALA A 67 -10.26 11.49 14.79
CA ALA A 67 -10.83 10.29 14.18
C ALA A 67 -9.84 9.11 14.21
N PRO A 68 -10.34 7.85 14.28
CA PRO A 68 -9.47 6.68 14.30
C PRO A 68 -8.68 6.53 13.00
N PHE A 69 -7.44 6.06 13.14
CA PHE A 69 -6.53 5.77 12.03
C PHE A 69 -5.77 4.47 12.27
N GLY A 70 -5.18 3.94 11.21
CA GLY A 70 -4.31 2.78 11.24
C GLY A 70 -2.84 3.10 11.00
N VAL A 71 -1.99 2.14 11.31
CA VAL A 71 -0.56 2.16 10.95
C VAL A 71 -0.21 0.84 10.26
N ASN A 72 0.44 0.94 9.10
CA ASN A 72 0.93 -0.22 8.36
C ASN A 72 2.33 -0.62 8.85
N LEU A 73 2.45 -1.86 9.33
CA LEU A 73 3.67 -2.47 9.84
C LEU A 73 4.20 -3.54 8.89
N ARG A 74 5.52 -3.70 8.94
CA ARG A 74 6.22 -4.85 8.36
C ARG A 74 6.31 -5.96 9.39
N ALA A 75 5.61 -7.08 9.12
CA ALA A 75 5.65 -8.25 9.99
C ALA A 75 7.04 -8.90 10.10
N ASP A 76 7.89 -8.70 9.08
CA ASP A 76 9.25 -9.23 9.01
C ASP A 76 10.32 -8.29 9.58
N ALA A 77 9.93 -7.10 10.06
CA ALA A 77 10.87 -6.16 10.64
C ALA A 77 11.40 -6.71 11.98
N PRO A 78 12.72 -6.64 12.26
CA PRO A 78 13.29 -7.11 13.52
C PRO A 78 12.69 -6.43 14.75
N ASP A 79 12.22 -5.19 14.60
CA ASP A 79 11.60 -4.37 15.64
C ASP A 79 10.06 -4.39 15.60
N ALA A 80 9.43 -5.31 14.85
CA ALA A 80 7.97 -5.38 14.69
C ALA A 80 7.21 -5.45 16.02
N ALA A 81 7.71 -6.23 16.99
CA ALA A 81 7.10 -6.31 18.33
C ALA A 81 7.16 -4.97 19.07
N LYS A 82 8.30 -4.27 19.00
CA LYS A 82 8.49 -2.94 19.61
C LYS A 82 7.56 -1.91 18.96
N ARG A 83 7.35 -1.98 17.64
CA ARG A 83 6.38 -1.12 16.93
C ARG A 83 4.94 -1.44 17.29
N ALA A 84 4.59 -2.71 17.47
CA ALA A 84 3.27 -3.10 17.97
C ALA A 84 3.01 -2.54 19.37
N ASP A 85 4.00 -2.57 20.27
CA ASP A 85 3.89 -1.94 21.60
C ASP A 85 3.67 -0.44 21.52
N LEU A 86 4.34 0.23 20.58
CA LEU A 86 4.09 1.63 20.31
C LEU A 86 2.65 1.88 19.89
N LEU A 87 2.11 1.10 18.94
CA LEU A 87 0.71 1.22 18.52
C LEU A 87 -0.26 1.04 19.68
N ILE A 88 -0.01 0.05 20.55
CA ILE A 88 -0.82 -0.20 21.76
C ILE A 88 -0.76 1.00 22.70
N ARG A 89 0.44 1.45 23.05
CA ARG A 89 0.66 2.57 23.99
C ARG A 89 0.01 3.86 23.48
N GLU A 90 0.14 4.12 22.18
CA GLU A 90 -0.40 5.32 21.55
C GLU A 90 -1.88 5.15 21.19
N GLY A 91 -2.54 4.02 21.49
CA GLY A 91 -3.97 3.80 21.21
C GLY A 91 -4.33 3.86 19.73
N VAL A 92 -3.47 3.38 18.84
CA VAL A 92 -3.74 3.29 17.39
C VAL A 92 -4.86 2.27 17.15
N ARG A 93 -5.86 2.60 16.33
CA ARG A 93 -7.05 1.76 16.18
C ARG A 93 -6.77 0.49 15.37
N VAL A 94 -6.02 0.62 14.27
CA VAL A 94 -5.78 -0.48 13.33
C VAL A 94 -4.29 -0.73 13.13
N ALA A 95 -3.85 -1.96 13.34
CA ALA A 95 -2.55 -2.45 12.89
C ALA A 95 -2.73 -3.17 11.54
N SER A 96 -2.34 -2.51 10.46
CA SER A 96 -2.33 -3.09 9.12
C SER A 96 -0.99 -3.76 8.84
N PHE A 97 -0.98 -4.86 8.09
CA PHE A 97 0.27 -5.53 7.72
C PHE A 97 0.37 -5.83 6.22
N ALA A 98 1.55 -5.58 5.64
CA ALA A 98 1.85 -5.94 4.25
C ALA A 98 2.06 -7.46 4.06
N LEU A 99 2.49 -8.15 5.12
CA LEU A 99 2.66 -9.60 5.20
C LEU A 99 1.99 -10.09 6.48
N ALA A 100 1.50 -11.33 6.48
CA ALA A 100 0.88 -11.88 7.68
C ALA A 100 1.83 -11.84 8.90
N PRO A 101 1.45 -11.19 10.01
CA PRO A 101 2.18 -11.28 11.27
C PRO A 101 2.08 -12.69 11.85
N LYS A 102 3.02 -13.04 12.75
CA LYS A 102 2.97 -14.31 13.47
C LYS A 102 1.83 -14.30 14.51
N PRO A 103 1.27 -15.47 14.89
CA PRO A 103 0.18 -15.57 15.86
C PRO A 103 0.43 -14.81 17.16
N GLU A 104 1.65 -14.84 17.69
CA GLU A 104 1.98 -14.20 18.96
C GLU A 104 1.85 -12.67 18.89
N LEU A 105 2.14 -12.08 17.73
CA LEU A 105 1.99 -10.65 17.51
C LEU A 105 0.52 -10.26 17.31
N ILE A 106 -0.26 -11.13 16.66
CA ILE A 106 -1.71 -10.97 16.51
C ILE A 106 -2.37 -10.97 17.89
N GLU A 107 -2.09 -11.98 18.71
CA GLU A 107 -2.63 -12.11 20.07
C GLU A 107 -2.29 -10.89 20.92
N ARG A 108 -1.02 -10.44 20.89
CA ARG A 108 -0.56 -9.26 21.64
C ARG A 108 -1.33 -7.99 21.29
N LEU A 109 -1.53 -7.73 20.00
CA LEU A 109 -2.27 -6.54 19.53
C LEU A 109 -3.75 -6.63 19.90
N LYS A 110 -4.36 -7.79 19.68
CA LYS A 110 -5.77 -8.03 19.96
C LYS A 110 -6.11 -7.99 21.45
N ALA A 111 -5.24 -8.53 22.30
CA ALA A 111 -5.41 -8.45 23.75
C ALA A 111 -5.46 -7.00 24.26
N ALA A 112 -4.87 -6.06 23.52
CA ALA A 112 -4.92 -4.62 23.79
C ALA A 112 -6.05 -3.88 23.03
N GLY A 113 -6.93 -4.59 22.31
CA GLY A 113 -8.04 -4.01 21.56
C GLY A 113 -7.65 -3.34 20.24
N VAL A 114 -6.42 -3.54 19.76
CA VAL A 114 -5.98 -3.08 18.42
C VAL A 114 -6.52 -4.04 17.37
N VAL A 115 -7.16 -3.48 16.33
CA VAL A 115 -7.73 -4.27 15.24
C VAL A 115 -6.63 -4.67 14.26
N VAL A 116 -6.47 -5.97 14.01
CA VAL A 116 -5.38 -6.52 13.19
C VAL A 116 -5.89 -6.87 11.79
N VAL A 117 -5.29 -6.23 10.77
CA VAL A 117 -5.74 -6.33 9.37
C VAL A 117 -4.56 -6.59 8.42
N PRO A 118 -4.18 -7.86 8.17
CA PRO A 118 -3.18 -8.17 7.16
C PRO A 118 -3.72 -8.07 5.73
N SER A 119 -2.82 -7.85 4.80
CA SER A 119 -3.09 -7.94 3.36
C SER A 119 -2.78 -9.35 2.85
N VAL A 120 -3.65 -9.88 1.98
CA VAL A 120 -3.53 -11.20 1.38
C VAL A 120 -3.77 -11.15 -0.13
N GLY A 121 -3.07 -12.01 -0.87
CA GLY A 121 -3.20 -12.14 -2.33
C GLY A 121 -3.63 -13.53 -2.79
N ALA A 122 -4.14 -14.37 -1.89
CA ALA A 122 -4.61 -15.73 -2.20
C ALA A 122 -5.57 -16.25 -1.13
N ARG A 123 -6.55 -17.08 -1.53
CA ARG A 123 -7.52 -17.74 -0.64
C ARG A 123 -6.86 -18.43 0.56
N ARG A 124 -5.87 -19.30 0.31
CA ARG A 124 -5.13 -20.02 1.36
C ARG A 124 -4.46 -19.09 2.39
N HIS A 125 -4.08 -17.88 2.00
CA HIS A 125 -3.47 -16.93 2.93
C HIS A 125 -4.54 -16.30 3.83
N ALA A 126 -5.74 -16.04 3.29
CA ALA A 126 -6.89 -15.56 4.06
C ALA A 126 -7.34 -16.59 5.10
N GLU A 127 -7.54 -17.85 4.69
CA GLU A 127 -7.90 -18.96 5.59
C GLU A 127 -6.90 -19.09 6.75
N LYS A 128 -5.60 -19.02 6.42
CA LYS A 128 -4.51 -19.12 7.40
C LYS A 128 -4.53 -17.98 8.43
N VAL A 129 -4.65 -16.72 8.00
CA VAL A 129 -4.66 -15.59 8.94
C VAL A 129 -5.97 -15.50 9.71
N ALA A 130 -7.09 -15.89 9.12
CA ALA A 130 -8.37 -16.01 9.82
C ALA A 130 -8.30 -17.06 10.93
N ALA A 131 -7.69 -18.22 10.68
CA ALA A 131 -7.44 -19.24 11.71
C ALA A 131 -6.51 -18.77 12.84
N TRP A 132 -5.65 -17.78 12.56
CA TRP A 132 -4.84 -17.10 13.58
C TRP A 132 -5.58 -16.00 14.33
N GLY A 133 -6.83 -15.73 13.96
CA GLY A 133 -7.72 -14.82 14.66
C GLY A 133 -7.52 -13.36 14.31
N VAL A 134 -7.11 -13.00 13.09
CA VAL A 134 -7.16 -11.58 12.67
C VAL A 134 -8.60 -11.07 12.58
N ASP A 135 -8.80 -9.75 12.61
CA ASP A 135 -10.15 -9.15 12.71
C ASP A 135 -10.79 -8.86 11.35
N ALA A 136 -9.97 -8.62 10.33
CA ALA A 136 -10.39 -8.44 8.94
C ALA A 136 -9.21 -8.71 8.01
N VAL A 137 -9.45 -8.82 6.70
CA VAL A 137 -8.38 -8.96 5.70
C VAL A 137 -8.56 -7.97 4.56
N VAL A 138 -7.45 -7.42 4.07
CA VAL A 138 -7.43 -6.72 2.78
C VAL A 138 -7.03 -7.72 1.69
N VAL A 139 -7.89 -7.89 0.68
CA VAL A 139 -7.65 -8.81 -0.43
C VAL A 139 -7.29 -8.01 -1.67
N GLN A 140 -6.04 -8.10 -2.11
CA GLN A 140 -5.56 -7.38 -3.27
C GLN A 140 -5.49 -8.29 -4.51
N GLY A 141 -6.26 -7.95 -5.54
CA GLY A 141 -6.12 -8.56 -6.86
C GLY A 141 -4.94 -8.03 -7.65
N GLY A 142 -4.63 -8.71 -8.76
CA GLY A 142 -3.46 -8.47 -9.61
C GLY A 142 -3.40 -7.07 -10.24
N GLU A 143 -4.54 -6.37 -10.30
CA GLU A 143 -4.69 -4.99 -10.78
C GLU A 143 -4.06 -3.96 -9.82
N GLY A 144 -3.87 -4.32 -8.55
CA GLY A 144 -3.29 -3.47 -7.51
C GLY A 144 -1.82 -3.11 -7.74
N GLY A 145 -1.41 -1.97 -7.18
CA GLY A 145 -0.04 -1.46 -7.26
C GLY A 145 0.91 -2.06 -6.22
N GLY A 146 2.21 -1.91 -6.45
CA GLY A 146 3.23 -2.48 -5.56
C GLY A 146 3.21 -4.00 -5.59
N HIS A 147 3.59 -4.66 -4.50
CA HIS A 147 3.58 -6.12 -4.42
C HIS A 147 2.20 -6.69 -4.71
N THR A 148 2.10 -7.53 -5.74
CA THR A 148 0.79 -8.01 -6.22
C THR A 148 0.85 -9.42 -6.79
N GLY A 149 -0.28 -10.12 -6.71
CA GLY A 149 -0.48 -11.43 -7.33
C GLY A 149 -0.80 -11.33 -8.83
N GLN A 150 -1.12 -12.46 -9.44
CA GLN A 150 -1.56 -12.52 -10.85
C GLN A 150 -3.08 -12.66 -11.00
N VAL A 151 -3.77 -13.04 -9.92
CA VAL A 151 -5.22 -13.33 -9.96
C VAL A 151 -6.00 -12.01 -9.91
N PRO A 152 -6.89 -11.73 -10.87
CA PRO A 152 -7.67 -10.49 -10.86
C PRO A 152 -8.65 -10.43 -9.69
N THR A 153 -8.96 -9.22 -9.22
CA THR A 153 -9.85 -8.98 -8.08
C THR A 153 -11.20 -9.66 -8.25
N THR A 154 -11.78 -9.65 -9.46
CA THR A 154 -13.09 -10.26 -9.76
C THR A 154 -13.14 -11.77 -9.55
N LEU A 155 -12.00 -12.46 -9.61
CA LEU A 155 -11.90 -13.89 -9.33
C LEU A 155 -11.42 -14.17 -7.90
N LEU A 156 -10.48 -13.37 -7.40
CA LEU A 156 -9.88 -13.57 -6.08
C LEU A 156 -10.84 -13.21 -4.95
N LEU A 157 -11.56 -12.10 -5.08
CA LEU A 157 -12.42 -11.57 -4.02
C LEU A 157 -13.52 -12.54 -3.59
N PRO A 158 -14.41 -13.03 -4.46
CA PRO A 158 -15.47 -13.96 -4.05
C PRO A 158 -14.90 -15.25 -3.46
N GLN A 159 -13.79 -15.77 -4.01
CA GLN A 159 -13.13 -16.96 -3.44
C GLN A 159 -12.64 -16.78 -2.02
N VAL A 160 -12.24 -15.56 -1.63
CA VAL A 160 -11.82 -15.26 -0.25
C VAL A 160 -13.03 -15.04 0.63
N VAL A 161 -14.03 -14.30 0.16
CA VAL A 161 -15.30 -14.06 0.89
C VAL A 161 -15.95 -15.39 1.28
N ASP A 162 -16.02 -16.36 0.36
CA ASP A 162 -16.58 -17.68 0.62
C ASP A 162 -15.74 -18.55 1.58
N ALA A 163 -14.50 -18.12 1.88
CA ALA A 163 -13.54 -18.92 2.65
C ALA A 163 -13.43 -18.50 4.13
N VAL A 164 -13.91 -17.30 4.48
CA VAL A 164 -13.70 -16.72 5.82
C VAL A 164 -14.94 -15.98 6.31
N ASP A 165 -15.21 -16.05 7.61
CA ASP A 165 -16.33 -15.33 8.24
C ASP A 165 -15.99 -13.89 8.67
N ILE A 166 -14.70 -13.53 8.66
CA ILE A 166 -14.24 -12.19 9.01
C ILE A 166 -14.48 -11.19 7.85
N PRO A 167 -14.68 -9.89 8.14
CA PRO A 167 -14.84 -8.89 7.10
C PRO A 167 -13.68 -8.87 6.09
N VAL A 168 -14.03 -8.87 4.80
CA VAL A 168 -13.09 -8.79 3.67
C VAL A 168 -13.15 -7.40 3.05
N ILE A 169 -12.00 -6.76 2.87
CA ILE A 169 -11.87 -5.44 2.24
C ILE A 169 -11.22 -5.64 0.87
N ALA A 170 -11.92 -5.23 -0.19
CA ALA A 170 -11.44 -5.44 -1.55
C ALA A 170 -10.41 -4.38 -1.95
N ALA A 171 -9.29 -4.78 -2.54
CA ALA A 171 -8.23 -3.90 -3.02
C ALA A 171 -7.76 -4.29 -4.42
N GLY A 172 -7.23 -3.31 -5.15
CA GLY A 172 -6.79 -3.46 -6.54
C GLY A 172 -7.94 -3.30 -7.54
N GLY A 173 -7.85 -2.29 -8.40
CA GLY A 173 -8.88 -2.01 -9.41
C GLY A 173 -9.96 -1.00 -8.99
N PHE A 174 -10.05 -0.61 -7.72
CA PHE A 174 -11.06 0.32 -7.23
C PHE A 174 -10.59 1.77 -7.21
N PHE A 175 -11.44 2.69 -7.65
CA PHE A 175 -11.15 4.14 -7.66
C PHE A 175 -12.40 5.04 -7.51
N ASP A 176 -13.62 4.49 -7.55
CA ASP A 176 -14.87 5.25 -7.61
C ASP A 176 -16.05 4.53 -6.89
N GLY A 177 -17.24 5.14 -6.89
CA GLY A 177 -18.44 4.58 -6.24
C GLY A 177 -19.02 3.34 -6.91
N ARG A 178 -18.82 3.17 -8.23
CA ARG A 178 -19.23 1.94 -8.95
C ARG A 178 -18.42 0.75 -8.45
N GLY A 179 -17.11 0.95 -8.27
CA GLY A 179 -16.19 -0.02 -7.69
C GLY A 179 -16.58 -0.41 -6.26
N LEU A 180 -17.00 0.55 -5.43
CA LEU A 180 -17.51 0.25 -4.09
C LEU A 180 -18.74 -0.67 -4.17
N VAL A 181 -19.76 -0.32 -4.97
CA VAL A 181 -20.95 -1.16 -5.10
C VAL A 181 -20.62 -2.56 -5.64
N ALA A 182 -19.73 -2.66 -6.63
CA ALA A 182 -19.29 -3.95 -7.16
C ALA A 182 -18.57 -4.80 -6.09
N ALA A 183 -17.71 -4.21 -5.26
CA ALA A 183 -17.06 -4.92 -4.17
C ALA A 183 -18.06 -5.45 -3.14
N LEU A 184 -19.05 -4.62 -2.76
CA LEU A 184 -20.11 -5.03 -1.84
C LEU A 184 -20.98 -6.14 -2.43
N ALA A 185 -21.26 -6.10 -3.74
CA ALA A 185 -21.99 -7.16 -4.45
C ALA A 185 -21.23 -8.50 -4.46
N TYR A 186 -19.89 -8.46 -4.47
CA TYR A 186 -19.05 -9.65 -4.27
C TYR A 186 -18.94 -10.11 -2.80
N GLY A 187 -19.61 -9.42 -1.87
CA GLY A 187 -19.61 -9.73 -0.44
C GLY A 187 -18.47 -9.11 0.36
N ALA A 188 -17.69 -8.19 -0.22
CA ALA A 188 -16.75 -7.40 0.56
C ALA A 188 -17.50 -6.47 1.53
N ALA A 189 -16.85 -6.10 2.63
CA ALA A 189 -17.33 -5.09 3.57
C ALA A 189 -16.91 -3.66 3.17
N GLY A 190 -16.07 -3.49 2.16
CA GLY A 190 -15.65 -2.18 1.67
C GLY A 190 -14.49 -2.27 0.69
N ILE A 191 -13.92 -1.12 0.34
CA ILE A 191 -12.79 -1.02 -0.59
C ILE A 191 -11.58 -0.35 0.04
N ALA A 192 -10.38 -0.79 -0.37
CA ALA A 192 -9.12 -0.15 -0.05
C ALA A 192 -8.42 0.32 -1.33
N MET A 193 -7.93 1.55 -1.32
CA MET A 193 -7.33 2.19 -2.49
C MET A 193 -5.97 2.79 -2.16
N GLY A 194 -5.01 2.55 -3.06
CA GLY A 194 -3.69 3.18 -3.04
C GLY A 194 -3.62 4.31 -4.05
N THR A 195 -3.52 3.96 -5.34
CA THR A 195 -3.38 4.92 -6.46
C THR A 195 -4.40 6.07 -6.43
N ARG A 196 -5.66 5.81 -6.09
CA ARG A 196 -6.69 6.87 -6.02
C ARG A 196 -6.41 7.90 -4.92
N PHE A 197 -5.90 7.48 -3.76
CA PHE A 197 -5.49 8.36 -2.66
C PHE A 197 -4.11 8.99 -2.88
N LEU A 198 -3.24 8.35 -3.66
CA LEU A 198 -1.99 8.97 -4.11
C LEU A 198 -2.26 10.24 -4.94
N LEU A 199 -3.35 10.21 -5.73
CA LEU A 199 -3.81 11.30 -6.59
C LEU A 199 -4.89 12.14 -5.91
N THR A 200 -4.62 12.58 -4.68
CA THR A 200 -5.37 13.63 -3.98
C THR A 200 -4.50 14.86 -3.72
N SER A 201 -5.12 15.99 -3.41
CA SER A 201 -4.41 17.22 -3.06
C SER A 201 -3.77 17.18 -1.65
N ASP A 202 -4.20 16.22 -0.82
CA ASP A 202 -3.65 15.94 0.51
C ASP A 202 -2.40 15.04 0.50
N SER A 203 -2.14 14.38 -0.63
CA SER A 203 -0.95 13.56 -0.84
C SER A 203 0.31 14.42 -0.95
N PRO A 204 1.44 14.01 -0.33
CA PRO A 204 2.70 14.75 -0.38
C PRO A 204 3.43 14.62 -1.72
N VAL A 205 2.90 13.81 -2.66
CA VAL A 205 3.55 13.53 -3.95
C VAL A 205 3.65 14.81 -4.77
N SER A 206 4.83 15.05 -5.37
CA SER A 206 5.06 16.24 -6.17
C SER A 206 4.13 16.29 -7.39
N GLU A 207 3.81 17.50 -7.85
CA GLU A 207 2.94 17.71 -9.02
C GLU A 207 3.51 17.03 -10.28
N SER A 208 4.82 17.15 -10.51
CA SER A 208 5.51 16.49 -11.63
C SER A 208 5.37 14.97 -11.64
N VAL A 209 5.24 14.36 -10.46
CA VAL A 209 5.06 12.92 -10.31
C VAL A 209 3.60 12.58 -10.49
N ARG A 210 2.68 13.32 -9.86
CA ARG A 210 1.23 13.15 -10.06
C ARG A 210 0.87 13.22 -11.55
N GLN A 211 1.43 14.17 -12.29
CA GLN A 211 1.17 14.30 -13.73
C GLN A 211 1.52 13.01 -14.50
N ARG A 212 2.59 12.31 -14.14
CA ARG A 212 2.95 11.02 -14.77
C ARG A 212 1.92 9.92 -14.57
N TYR A 213 1.23 9.94 -13.44
CA TYR A 213 0.14 9.00 -13.18
C TYR A 213 -1.12 9.40 -13.95
N LEU A 214 -1.42 10.70 -14.06
CA LEU A 214 -2.56 11.23 -14.81
C LEU A 214 -2.39 11.03 -16.33
N ASP A 215 -1.15 11.08 -16.83
CA ASP A 215 -0.82 10.82 -18.23
C ASP A 215 -0.82 9.32 -18.59
N ALA A 216 -0.90 8.43 -17.60
CA ALA A 216 -0.83 7.00 -17.82
C ALA A 216 -2.11 6.46 -18.47
N THR A 217 -1.99 5.39 -19.25
CA THR A 217 -3.13 4.59 -19.72
C THR A 217 -3.22 3.26 -18.96
N LEU A 218 -4.33 2.53 -19.14
CA LEU A 218 -4.56 1.21 -18.54
C LEU A 218 -3.42 0.19 -18.84
N THR A 219 -2.73 0.36 -19.96
CA THR A 219 -1.66 -0.53 -20.44
C THR A 219 -0.25 -0.08 -20.06
N ASP A 220 -0.12 1.08 -19.40
CA ASP A 220 1.18 1.65 -19.03
C ASP A 220 1.68 1.19 -17.66
N THR A 221 1.18 0.06 -17.16
CA THR A 221 1.73 -0.59 -15.96
C THR A 221 2.32 -1.95 -16.31
N VAL A 222 3.35 -2.35 -15.59
CA VAL A 222 4.00 -3.65 -15.74
C VAL A 222 4.15 -4.33 -14.40
N VAL A 223 4.12 -5.65 -14.41
CA VAL A 223 4.53 -6.46 -13.25
C VAL A 223 5.97 -6.91 -13.46
N THR A 224 6.84 -6.62 -12.49
CA THR A 224 8.26 -6.99 -12.54
C THR A 224 8.73 -7.57 -11.22
N THR A 225 9.60 -8.58 -11.29
CA THR A 225 10.35 -9.14 -10.14
C THR A 225 11.77 -8.60 -10.07
N ALA A 226 12.14 -7.70 -10.99
CA ALA A 226 13.51 -7.24 -11.11
C ALA A 226 13.97 -6.41 -9.89
N LEU A 227 13.04 -5.77 -9.18
CA LEU A 227 13.28 -4.86 -8.08
C LEU A 227 13.82 -5.57 -6.84
N ASP A 228 13.05 -6.52 -6.30
CA ASP A 228 13.37 -7.23 -5.06
C ASP A 228 13.08 -8.74 -5.11
N GLY A 229 12.85 -9.28 -6.31
CA GLY A 229 12.55 -10.70 -6.51
C GLY A 229 11.07 -11.05 -6.31
N VAL A 230 10.26 -10.17 -5.75
CA VAL A 230 8.83 -10.38 -5.54
C VAL A 230 8.05 -9.60 -6.62
N PRO A 231 6.97 -10.14 -7.20
CA PRO A 231 6.22 -9.44 -8.24
C PRO A 231 5.65 -8.11 -7.74
N GLN A 232 6.01 -7.02 -8.41
CA GLN A 232 5.49 -5.68 -8.12
C GLN A 232 4.91 -5.03 -9.38
N ARG A 233 3.73 -4.41 -9.27
CA ARG A 233 3.14 -3.58 -10.32
C ARG A 233 3.56 -2.13 -10.17
N VAL A 234 4.14 -1.59 -11.24
CA VAL A 234 4.68 -0.24 -11.31
C VAL A 234 4.33 0.39 -12.65
N LEU A 235 4.39 1.71 -12.74
CA LEU A 235 4.30 2.41 -14.03
C LEU A 235 5.47 1.96 -14.92
N ARG A 236 5.18 1.75 -16.20
CA ARG A 236 6.20 1.51 -17.22
C ARG A 236 7.01 2.79 -17.39
N THR A 237 8.32 2.69 -17.22
CA THR A 237 9.27 3.78 -17.50
C THR A 237 10.48 3.21 -18.22
N PRO A 238 11.27 4.04 -18.94
CA PRO A 238 12.52 3.58 -19.54
C PRO A 238 13.48 2.93 -18.54
N PHE A 239 13.44 3.36 -17.27
CA PHE A 239 14.18 2.71 -16.19
C PHE A 239 13.67 1.28 -15.94
N VAL A 240 12.35 1.10 -15.77
CA VAL A 240 11.73 -0.21 -15.49
C VAL A 240 11.90 -1.17 -16.67
N ASP A 241 11.68 -0.73 -17.90
CA ASP A 241 11.89 -1.57 -19.09
C ASP A 241 13.36 -2.02 -19.19
N GLY A 242 14.29 -1.11 -18.87
CA GLY A 242 15.72 -1.39 -18.83
C GLY A 242 16.15 -2.45 -17.80
N LEU A 243 15.30 -2.77 -16.80
CA LEU A 243 15.55 -3.85 -15.82
C LEU A 243 15.29 -5.24 -16.41
N GLY A 244 14.32 -5.39 -17.33
CA GLY A 244 13.92 -6.67 -17.92
C GLY A 244 14.81 -7.14 -19.08
N GLU A 245 15.41 -6.22 -19.82
CA GLU A 245 16.07 -6.50 -21.11
C GLU A 245 17.49 -7.10 -21.05
N THR A 246 18.08 -7.32 -19.88
CA THR A 246 19.51 -7.68 -19.86
C THR A 246 19.74 -9.19 -19.94
N GLY A 247 20.27 -9.69 -21.05
CA GLY A 247 20.99 -10.97 -21.11
C GLY A 247 22.20 -10.97 -20.17
N ALA A 248 22.61 -12.14 -19.68
CA ALA A 248 23.59 -12.31 -18.61
C ALA A 248 24.91 -11.53 -18.80
N LEU A 249 25.39 -11.36 -20.03
CA LEU A 249 26.66 -10.69 -20.34
C LEU A 249 26.66 -9.15 -20.22
N ARG A 250 25.50 -8.48 -20.31
CA ARG A 250 25.43 -6.99 -20.21
C ARG A 250 25.08 -6.49 -18.81
N ARG A 251 24.92 -7.39 -17.83
CA ARG A 251 24.40 -7.09 -16.48
C ARG A 251 25.42 -6.43 -15.55
N LEU A 252 26.66 -6.88 -15.54
CA LEU A 252 27.72 -6.35 -14.65
C LEU A 252 28.10 -4.89 -14.96
N PRO A 253 28.35 -4.49 -16.23
CA PRO A 253 28.68 -3.11 -16.57
C PRO A 253 27.54 -2.14 -16.25
N ARG A 254 26.29 -2.58 -16.45
CA ARG A 254 25.09 -1.79 -16.14
C ARG A 254 24.83 -1.71 -14.65
N ALA A 255 25.00 -2.78 -13.87
CA ALA A 255 24.92 -2.73 -12.41
C ALA A 255 25.95 -1.75 -11.82
N VAL A 256 27.17 -1.73 -12.36
CA VAL A 256 28.21 -0.76 -11.98
C VAL A 256 27.83 0.67 -12.41
N ARG A 257 27.24 0.85 -13.60
CA ARG A 257 26.78 2.16 -14.09
C ARG A 257 25.59 2.69 -13.29
N SER A 258 24.60 1.85 -13.01
CA SER A 258 23.46 2.17 -12.14
C SER A 258 23.92 2.45 -10.71
N ALA A 259 24.86 1.68 -10.15
CA ALA A 259 25.46 1.98 -8.85
C ALA A 259 26.22 3.33 -8.86
N ARG A 260 26.87 3.70 -9.97
CA ARG A 260 27.50 5.03 -10.14
C ARG A 260 26.46 6.15 -10.26
N THR A 261 25.40 5.96 -11.03
CA THR A 261 24.28 6.92 -11.13
C THR A 261 23.62 7.10 -9.78
N LEU A 262 23.36 6.00 -9.08
CA LEU A 262 22.78 5.97 -7.75
C LEU A 262 23.69 6.65 -6.72
N ARG A 263 25.01 6.41 -6.76
CA ARG A 263 25.97 7.13 -5.90
C ARG A 263 25.94 8.63 -6.15
N ARG A 264 25.83 9.06 -7.41
CA ARG A 264 25.69 10.49 -7.77
C ARG A 264 24.35 11.07 -7.30
N MET A 265 23.29 10.28 -7.30
CA MET A 265 21.96 10.70 -6.86
C MET A 265 21.80 10.73 -5.32
N THR A 266 22.50 9.84 -4.61
CA THR A 266 22.31 9.62 -3.15
C THR A 266 23.44 10.16 -2.28
N GLY A 267 24.59 10.52 -2.85
CA GLY A 267 25.76 11.02 -2.10
C GLY A 267 26.45 10.02 -1.18
N ARG A 268 26.05 8.74 -1.17
CA ARG A 268 26.52 7.73 -0.21
C ARG A 268 27.89 7.12 -0.54
N SER A 269 28.57 6.64 0.50
CA SER A 269 29.85 5.91 0.42
C SER A 269 29.66 4.48 -0.09
N TRP A 270 30.64 3.95 -0.83
CA TRP A 270 30.65 2.55 -1.28
C TRP A 270 30.56 1.54 -0.13
N LEU A 271 31.11 1.87 1.03
CA LEU A 271 31.12 0.97 2.19
C LEU A 271 29.72 0.78 2.81
N SER A 272 28.88 1.83 2.82
CA SER A 272 27.54 1.74 3.41
C SER A 272 26.60 0.92 2.54
N MET A 273 26.66 1.10 1.21
CA MET A 273 25.86 0.30 0.26
C MET A 273 26.22 -1.20 0.32
N LEU A 274 27.50 -1.54 0.50
CA LEU A 274 27.94 -2.93 0.65
C LEU A 274 27.51 -3.56 1.99
N ARG A 275 27.46 -2.79 3.08
CA ARG A 275 26.94 -3.25 4.37
C ARG A 275 25.44 -3.52 4.32
N GLU A 276 24.67 -2.59 3.76
CA GLU A 276 23.22 -2.76 3.58
C GLU A 276 22.91 -3.97 2.69
N GLY A 277 23.66 -4.15 1.60
CA GLY A 277 23.55 -5.35 0.76
C GLY A 277 23.88 -6.66 1.49
N ARG A 278 24.85 -6.69 2.41
CA ARG A 278 25.13 -7.89 3.21
C ARG A 278 24.02 -8.19 4.23
N ALA A 279 23.38 -7.18 4.80
CA ALA A 279 22.32 -7.35 5.78
C ALA A 279 21.03 -7.95 5.18
N MET A 280 20.80 -7.77 3.87
CA MET A 280 19.61 -8.28 3.17
C MET A 280 19.73 -9.71 2.63
N ARG A 281 20.88 -10.38 2.84
CA ARG A 281 21.13 -11.75 2.32
C ARG A 281 20.33 -12.86 3.03
N GLY A 282 19.47 -12.50 3.99
CA GLY A 282 18.84 -13.44 4.92
C GLY A 282 17.43 -13.93 4.59
N SER A 283 16.77 -13.50 3.51
CA SER A 283 15.34 -13.84 3.33
C SER A 283 14.88 -14.36 1.96
N HIS A 284 15.66 -14.29 0.88
CA HIS A 284 15.34 -14.93 -0.42
C HIS A 284 16.64 -15.23 -1.19
N GLU A 285 16.66 -16.23 -2.09
CA GLU A 285 17.76 -16.46 -3.06
C GLU A 285 17.82 -15.34 -4.11
N LEU A 286 18.18 -14.13 -3.69
CA LEU A 286 18.31 -12.97 -4.54
C LEU A 286 19.64 -13.00 -5.29
N ARG A 287 19.61 -12.75 -6.61
CA ARG A 287 20.83 -12.55 -7.39
C ARG A 287 21.52 -11.26 -6.95
N LEU A 288 22.85 -11.17 -7.09
CA LEU A 288 23.62 -10.00 -6.64
C LEU A 288 23.08 -8.66 -7.19
N SER A 289 22.59 -8.64 -8.43
CA SER A 289 21.96 -7.45 -9.02
C SER A 289 20.60 -7.09 -8.40
N GLN A 290 19.80 -8.09 -8.04
CA GLN A 290 18.52 -7.90 -7.34
C GLN A 290 18.77 -7.46 -5.91
N LEU A 291 19.84 -7.94 -5.28
CA LEU A 291 20.22 -7.56 -3.92
C LEU A 291 20.62 -6.08 -3.82
N VAL A 292 21.39 -5.60 -4.80
CA VAL A 292 21.73 -4.17 -4.91
C VAL A 292 20.48 -3.34 -5.21
N LEU A 293 19.57 -3.80 -6.07
CA LEU A 293 18.37 -3.05 -6.40
C LEU A 293 17.37 -3.04 -5.24
N ALA A 294 17.17 -4.17 -4.55
CA ALA A 294 16.32 -4.30 -3.37
C ALA A 294 16.76 -3.35 -2.25
N ALA A 295 18.06 -3.28 -1.97
CA ALA A 295 18.62 -2.37 -0.97
C ALA A 295 18.35 -0.89 -1.28
N ASN A 296 18.17 -0.54 -2.55
CA ASN A 296 17.99 0.83 -2.98
C ASN A 296 16.57 1.14 -3.45
N THR A 297 15.69 0.15 -3.56
CA THR A 297 14.30 0.32 -4.00
C THR A 297 13.55 1.34 -3.13
N PRO A 298 13.67 1.34 -1.79
CA PRO A 298 13.07 2.39 -0.96
C PRO A 298 13.54 3.80 -1.33
N MET A 299 14.82 3.97 -1.70
CA MET A 299 15.38 5.27 -2.12
C MET A 299 14.96 5.64 -3.55
N LEU A 300 14.80 4.67 -4.45
CA LEU A 300 14.28 4.92 -5.80
C LEU A 300 12.79 5.31 -5.76
N ILE A 301 12.01 4.69 -4.86
CA ILE A 301 10.63 5.10 -4.60
C ILE A 301 10.62 6.51 -4.02
N ARG A 302 11.46 6.81 -3.02
CA ARG A 302 11.57 8.16 -2.46
C ARG A 302 11.93 9.20 -3.53
N ALA A 303 12.93 8.91 -4.36
CA ALA A 303 13.38 9.82 -5.41
C ALA A 303 12.30 10.06 -6.48
N ALA A 304 11.50 9.04 -6.80
CA ALA A 304 10.31 9.23 -7.62
C ALA A 304 9.27 10.05 -6.87
N MET A 305 8.74 9.58 -5.72
CA MET A 305 7.56 10.14 -5.08
C MET A 305 7.75 11.55 -4.51
N LEU A 306 8.93 11.84 -3.95
CA LEU A 306 9.20 13.08 -3.21
C LEU A 306 10.17 14.01 -3.95
N ASP A 307 11.20 13.47 -4.58
CA ASP A 307 12.24 14.30 -5.22
C ASP A 307 11.93 14.65 -6.69
N GLY A 308 10.74 14.28 -7.18
CA GLY A 308 10.27 14.62 -8.52
C GLY A 308 11.01 13.91 -9.67
N ARG A 309 11.82 12.90 -9.38
CA ARG A 309 12.64 12.18 -10.37
C ARG A 309 11.90 10.99 -10.98
N ALA A 310 10.75 11.28 -11.59
CA ALA A 310 9.87 10.25 -12.17
C ALA A 310 10.54 9.39 -13.26
N ASP A 311 11.57 9.91 -13.97
CA ASP A 311 12.34 9.12 -14.96
C ASP A 311 13.29 8.07 -14.37
N ALA A 312 13.70 8.26 -13.11
CA ALA A 312 14.77 7.49 -12.49
C ALA A 312 14.30 6.64 -11.30
N GLY A 313 13.04 6.79 -10.89
CA GLY A 313 12.49 6.08 -9.73
C GLY A 313 11.45 5.04 -10.11
N VAL A 314 11.04 4.28 -9.09
CA VAL A 314 10.04 3.22 -9.20
C VAL A 314 8.70 3.76 -8.74
N MET A 315 7.70 3.73 -9.62
CA MET A 315 6.38 4.30 -9.35
C MET A 315 5.35 3.19 -9.18
N ALA A 316 5.20 2.70 -7.95
CA ALA A 316 4.22 1.67 -7.63
C ALA A 316 2.79 2.19 -7.86
N THR A 317 2.04 1.51 -8.71
CA THR A 317 0.67 1.94 -9.06
C THR A 317 -0.18 0.78 -9.56
N GLY A 318 -1.47 0.82 -9.31
CA GLY A 318 -2.44 -0.07 -9.91
C GLY A 318 -2.79 0.34 -11.34
N GLN A 319 -3.45 -0.55 -12.08
CA GLN A 319 -3.92 -0.26 -13.44
C GLN A 319 -4.90 0.91 -13.50
N VAL A 320 -5.61 1.17 -12.39
CA VAL A 320 -6.55 2.30 -12.25
C VAL A 320 -5.92 3.68 -12.48
N ALA A 321 -4.60 3.81 -12.49
CA ALA A 321 -3.94 5.06 -12.86
C ALA A 321 -4.47 5.61 -14.19
N GLY A 322 -4.67 4.74 -15.18
CA GLY A 322 -5.20 5.14 -16.48
C GLY A 322 -6.70 5.40 -16.56
N LEU A 323 -7.39 5.47 -15.42
CA LEU A 323 -8.80 5.85 -15.29
C LEU A 323 -9.00 7.07 -14.40
N ILE A 324 -7.91 7.66 -13.88
CA ILE A 324 -7.94 8.79 -12.96
C ILE A 324 -7.43 10.02 -13.69
N ASP A 325 -8.25 11.07 -13.72
CA ASP A 325 -8.02 12.30 -14.49
C ASP A 325 -8.08 13.58 -13.63
N ASP A 326 -8.18 13.44 -12.31
CA ASP A 326 -8.34 14.56 -11.38
C ASP A 326 -7.55 14.38 -10.07
N VAL A 327 -7.46 15.47 -9.28
CA VAL A 327 -6.72 15.53 -8.01
C VAL A 327 -7.56 16.21 -6.91
N PRO A 328 -8.65 15.58 -6.45
CA PRO A 328 -9.52 16.14 -5.39
C PRO A 328 -8.85 16.09 -4.02
N SER A 329 -9.39 16.81 -3.03
CA SER A 329 -9.10 16.51 -1.62
C SER A 329 -9.63 15.14 -1.20
N CYS A 330 -9.13 14.58 -0.09
CA CYS A 330 -9.66 13.33 0.45
C CYS A 330 -11.15 13.43 0.81
N ALA A 331 -11.61 14.59 1.28
CA ALA A 331 -13.03 14.83 1.57
C ALA A 331 -13.89 14.78 0.31
N GLU A 332 -13.53 15.56 -0.72
CA GLU A 332 -14.26 15.57 -2.00
C GLU A 332 -14.25 14.18 -2.66
N LEU A 333 -13.13 13.46 -2.59
CA LEU A 333 -13.02 12.11 -3.11
C LEU A 333 -14.00 11.15 -2.43
N ILE A 334 -14.00 11.11 -1.09
CA ILE A 334 -14.85 10.20 -0.32
C ILE A 334 -16.33 10.55 -0.52
N ASP A 335 -16.69 11.82 -0.45
CA ASP A 335 -18.07 12.28 -0.66
C ASP A 335 -18.56 11.90 -2.06
N ARG A 336 -17.72 12.08 -3.09
CA ARG A 336 -18.04 11.69 -4.46
C ARG A 336 -18.24 10.18 -4.61
N ILE A 337 -17.34 9.36 -4.05
CA ILE A 337 -17.47 7.90 -4.08
C ILE A 337 -18.80 7.48 -3.44
N MET A 338 -19.16 8.07 -2.30
CA MET A 338 -20.40 7.74 -1.61
C MET A 338 -21.65 8.18 -2.38
N ALA A 339 -21.61 9.35 -3.04
CA ALA A 339 -22.69 9.81 -3.90
C ALA A 339 -22.86 8.90 -5.14
N GLU A 340 -21.76 8.59 -5.82
CA GLU A 340 -21.75 7.67 -6.97
C GLU A 340 -22.22 6.26 -6.61
N ALA A 341 -21.87 5.77 -5.42
CA ALA A 341 -22.35 4.49 -4.91
C ALA A 341 -23.86 4.52 -4.68
N ALA A 342 -24.39 5.59 -4.08
CA ALA A 342 -25.82 5.75 -3.88
C ALA A 342 -26.59 5.80 -5.21
N ASP A 343 -26.07 6.53 -6.20
CA ASP A 343 -26.68 6.60 -7.54
C ASP A 343 -26.56 5.28 -8.31
N THR A 344 -25.45 4.55 -8.14
CA THR A 344 -25.30 3.22 -8.71
C THR A 344 -26.31 2.24 -8.13
N LEU A 345 -26.54 2.24 -6.81
CA LEU A 345 -27.57 1.43 -6.18
C LEU A 345 -28.98 1.78 -6.67
N LYS A 346 -29.30 3.07 -6.82
CA LYS A 346 -30.60 3.50 -7.38
C LYS A 346 -30.81 3.00 -8.81
N ARG A 347 -29.77 2.91 -9.63
CA ARG A 347 -29.86 2.39 -11.01
C ARG A 347 -30.04 0.87 -11.08
N LEU A 348 -29.63 0.15 -10.04
CA LEU A 348 -29.72 -1.31 -9.98
C LEU A 348 -31.02 -1.81 -9.32
N ALA A 349 -31.68 -0.95 -8.54
CA ALA A 349 -32.98 -1.22 -7.89
C ALA A 349 -34.15 -1.11 -8.87
#